data_AF-A0A536DKF1-F1
#
_entry.id   AF-A0A536DKF1-F1
#
_cell.length_a   1.000
_cell.length_b   1.000
_cell.length_c   1.000
_cell.angle_alpha   90.00
_cell.angle_beta   90.00
_cell.angle_gamma   90.00
#
_symmetry.space_group_name_H-M   'P 1'
#
loop_
_entity.id
_entity.type
_entity.pdbx_description
1 polymer ?
#
loop_
_entity_poly.entity_id
_entity_poly.type
_entity_poly.pdbx_seq_one_letter_code
_entity_poly.pdbx_strand_id
1 'polypeptide(L)' 'IGCAPCTRATRPGEDERAGRWWWEDGAVKECGLHWTPDNRPMPAR' A
#
# COMPACT_ATOMS: atom_id res chain seq x y z
N ILE A 1 -10.83 0.11 1.22
CA ILE A 1 -10.09 -0.80 2.14
C ILE A 1 -9.46 -1.90 1.28
N GLY A 2 -8.19 -2.28 1.51
CA GLY A 2 -7.44 -3.18 0.64
C GLY A 2 -7.80 -4.66 0.82
N CYS A 3 -6.92 -5.56 0.36
CA CYS A 3 -7.11 -7.01 0.56
C CYS A 3 -7.13 -7.37 2.04
N ALA A 4 -7.95 -8.36 2.42
CA ALA A 4 -8.10 -8.84 3.78
C ALA A 4 -6.78 -9.20 4.50
N PRO A 5 -5.83 -9.94 3.88
CA PRO A 5 -4.57 -10.24 4.57
C PRO A 5 -3.68 -9.00 4.73
N CYS A 6 -3.77 -8.02 3.83
CA CYS A 6 -2.86 -6.87 3.74
C CYS A 6 -3.40 -5.58 4.33
N THR A 7 -4.47 -5.64 5.12
CA THR A 7 -5.06 -4.48 5.76
C THR A 7 -5.35 -4.76 7.23
N ARG A 8 -4.85 -3.90 8.12
CA ARG A 8 -5.25 -3.83 9.53
C ARG A 8 -5.87 -2.48 9.85
N ALA A 9 -6.57 -2.40 10.99
CA ALA A 9 -7.00 -1.14 11.55
C ALA A 9 -5.79 -0.29 11.99
N THR A 10 -5.88 1.02 11.75
CA THR A 10 -4.92 2.02 12.24
C THR A 10 -5.40 2.63 13.56
N ARG A 11 -4.47 3.13 14.35
CA ARG A 11 -4.74 3.86 15.60
C ARG A 11 -4.84 5.37 15.33
N PRO A 12 -5.49 6.14 16.23
CA PRO A 12 -5.48 7.59 16.14
C PRO A 12 -4.04 8.14 16.08
N GLY A 13 -3.77 8.99 15.09
CA GLY A 13 -2.44 9.57 14.85
C GLY A 13 -1.48 8.70 14.04
N GLU A 14 -1.83 7.46 13.70
CA GLU A 14 -1.08 6.68 12.71
C GLU A 14 -1.33 7.23 11.28
N ASP A 15 -0.34 7.06 10.42
CA ASP A 15 -0.47 7.37 8.99
C ASP A 15 -1.67 6.61 8.38
N GLU A 16 -2.36 7.26 7.44
CA GLU A 16 -3.54 6.68 6.78
C GLU A 16 -3.25 5.33 6.10
N ARG A 17 -1.97 5.07 5.75
CA ARG A 17 -1.50 3.82 5.13
C ARG A 17 -0.76 2.89 6.08
N ALA A 18 -0.61 3.23 7.38
CA ALA A 18 0.09 2.40 8.37
C ALA A 18 -0.51 0.99 8.56
N GLY A 19 -1.77 0.80 8.12
CA GLY A 19 -2.44 -0.50 8.13
C GLY A 19 -2.11 -1.39 6.93
N ARG A 20 -1.46 -0.88 5.88
CA ARG A 20 -1.03 -1.64 4.70
C ARG A 20 0.42 -2.09 4.87
N TRP A 21 0.73 -3.33 4.49
CA TRP A 21 2.10 -3.88 4.55
C TRP A 21 2.74 -3.80 5.94
N TRP A 22 1.92 -3.79 7.00
CA TRP A 22 2.34 -3.45 8.37
C TRP A 22 3.34 -4.43 9.01
N TRP A 23 3.53 -5.61 8.42
CA TRP A 23 4.47 -6.64 8.87
C TRP A 23 5.74 -6.71 8.01
N GLU A 24 5.83 -5.95 6.93
CA GLU A 24 7.01 -5.96 6.09
C GLU A 24 8.01 -4.90 6.57
N ASP A 25 9.22 -5.35 6.91
CA ASP A 25 10.32 -4.48 7.32
C ASP A 25 10.95 -3.87 6.05
N GLY A 26 10.54 -2.66 5.67
CA GLY A 26 11.07 -2.02 4.46
C GLY A 26 10.28 -0.83 3.92
N ALA A 27 10.74 -0.36 2.76
CA ALA A 27 10.30 0.86 2.09
C ALA A 27 8.80 0.89 1.76
N VAL A 28 8.28 2.10 1.55
CA VAL A 28 6.91 2.36 1.07
C VAL A 28 6.63 1.57 -0.19
N LYS A 29 5.61 0.69 -0.15
CA LYS A 29 5.18 -0.13 -1.28
C LYS A 29 3.84 0.33 -1.83
N GLU A 30 3.76 0.38 -3.15
CA GLU A 30 2.53 0.64 -3.88
C GLU A 30 1.92 -0.66 -4.40
N CYS A 31 0.58 -0.71 -4.46
CA CYS A 31 -0.10 -1.90 -4.97
C CYS A 31 0.09 -2.04 -6.50
N GLY A 32 -0.10 -3.25 -7.02
CA GLY A 32 0.04 -3.54 -8.46
C GLY A 32 -0.86 -2.69 -9.37
N LEU A 33 -1.94 -2.09 -8.84
CA LEU A 33 -2.79 -1.17 -9.58
C LEU A 33 -2.10 0.16 -9.91
N HIS A 34 -0.95 0.45 -9.32
CA HIS A 34 -0.18 1.66 -9.62
C HIS A 34 0.85 1.43 -10.73
N TRP A 35 0.92 0.20 -11.24
CA TRP A 35 1.85 -0.23 -12.27
C TRP A 35 1.09 -0.67 -13.52
N THR A 36 1.70 -0.48 -14.67
CA THR A 36 1.25 -1.04 -15.94
C THR A 36 1.54 -2.56 -15.98
N PRO A 37 0.92 -3.32 -16.90
CA PRO A 37 1.18 -4.76 -17.04
C PRO A 37 2.65 -5.12 -17.29
N ASP A 38 3.42 -4.19 -17.85
CA ASP A 38 4.86 -4.27 -18.08
C ASP A 38 5.71 -3.65 -16.94
N ASN A 39 5.12 -3.54 -15.74
CA ASN A 39 5.78 -3.13 -14.50
C ASN A 39 6.42 -1.73 -14.55
N ARG A 40 5.82 -0.78 -15.29
CA ARG A 40 6.17 0.64 -15.24
C ARG A 40 5.18 1.39 -14.33
N PRO A 41 5.61 2.41 -13.57
CA PRO A 41 4.68 3.18 -12.76
C PRO A 41 3.70 3.92 -13.69
N MET A 42 2.41 3.88 -13.35
CA MET A 42 1.41 4.62 -14.11
C MET A 42 1.61 6.13 -13.93
N PRO A 43 1.52 6.93 -15.01
CA PRO A 43 1.67 8.37 -14.90
C PRO A 43 0.59 8.96 -14.00
N ALA A 44 1.00 9.83 -13.08
CA ALA A 44 0.05 10.61 -12.29
C ALA A 44 -0.82 11.44 -13.25
N ARG A 45 -2.14 11.39 -13.04
CA ARG A 45 -3.10 12.20 -13.79
C ARG A 45 -3.04 13.66 -13.38
#